data_AF-A0A970A9U0-F1
#
_entry.id   AF-A0A970A9U0-F1
#
_cell.length_a   1.000
_cell.length_b   1.000
_cell.length_c   1.000
_cell.angle_alpha   90.00
_cell.angle_beta   90.00
_cell.angle_gamma   90.00
#
_symmetry.space_group_name_H-M   'P 1'
#
loop_
_entity.id
_entity.type
_entity.pdbx_description
1 polymer ?
#
loop_
_entity_poly.entity_id
_entity_poly.type
_entity_poly.pdbx_seq_one_letter_code
_entity_poly.pdbx_strand_id
1 'polypeptide(L)'
;LEFYVIRNERIPDLAIYSFDTGERFEPDFLLFIRKRKEQTFSAQQVYVEPKGSHLLLEDAWKEQFLLELTSVASVDESHTFGNEYKIIGLPFFNEEQRLTEFEEAMENLVATL
;
A
#
# COMPACT_ATOMS: atom_id res chain seq x y z
N LEU A 1 -8.24 -12.64 -12.40
CA LEU A 1 -7.44 -11.90 -11.42
C LEU A 1 -6.33 -11.21 -12.20
N GLU A 2 -6.11 -9.93 -11.95
CA GLU A 2 -5.13 -9.13 -12.67
C GLU A 2 -4.24 -8.42 -11.65
N PHE A 3 -2.95 -8.31 -11.98
CA PHE A 3 -1.94 -7.68 -11.14
C PHE A 3 -1.17 -6.68 -11.99
N TYR A 4 -1.00 -5.47 -11.47
CA TYR A 4 -0.19 -4.43 -12.08
C TYR A 4 0.77 -3.91 -11.02
N VAL A 5 2.07 -4.05 -11.27
CA VAL A 5 3.12 -3.50 -10.40
C VAL A 5 3.69 -2.28 -11.10
N ILE A 6 3.65 -1.15 -10.42
CA ILE A 6 4.24 0.10 -10.87
C ILE A 6 5.42 0.40 -9.95
N ARG A 7 6.60 0.58 -10.55
CA ARG A 7 7.74 1.20 -9.86
C ARG A 7 7.62 2.71 -10.03
N ASN A 8 7.57 3.43 -8.93
CA ASN A 8 7.51 4.87 -8.90
C ASN A 8 8.92 5.45 -8.92
N GLU A 9 9.37 5.95 -10.07
CA GLU A 9 10.66 6.64 -10.21
C GLU A 9 10.54 8.11 -9.78
N ARG A 10 9.96 8.37 -8.59
CA ARG A 10 9.73 9.69 -7.99
C ARG A 10 8.80 10.60 -8.80
N ILE A 11 7.75 10.03 -9.38
CA ILE A 11 6.72 10.77 -10.10
C ILE A 11 5.88 11.55 -9.07
N PRO A 12 5.86 12.90 -9.11
CA PRO A 12 5.16 13.71 -8.11
C PRO A 12 3.68 13.41 -7.97
N ASP A 13 3.01 13.03 -9.07
CA ASP A 13 1.58 12.72 -9.10
C ASP A 13 1.22 11.43 -8.33
N LEU A 14 2.22 10.61 -8.00
CA LEU A 14 2.06 9.40 -7.18
C LEU A 14 2.42 9.62 -5.71
N ALA A 15 2.76 10.86 -5.31
CA ALA A 15 3.03 11.19 -3.93
C ALA A 15 1.76 11.13 -3.08
N ILE A 16 1.90 10.64 -1.86
CA ILE A 16 0.88 10.60 -0.82
C ILE A 16 1.33 11.43 0.38
N TYR A 17 0.38 11.84 1.21
CA TYR A 17 0.63 12.76 2.32
C TYR A 17 0.09 12.17 3.61
N SER A 18 0.91 12.21 4.68
CA SER A 18 0.52 11.69 5.98
C SER A 18 -0.74 12.37 6.50
N PHE A 19 -1.59 11.62 7.21
CA PHE A 19 -2.85 12.14 7.73
C PHE A 19 -2.65 13.17 8.85
N ASP A 20 -1.59 13.03 9.64
CA ASP A 20 -1.35 13.81 10.85
C ASP A 20 -0.64 15.15 10.58
N THR A 21 0.39 15.12 9.74
CA THR A 21 1.36 16.19 9.55
C THR A 21 1.38 16.71 8.11
N GLY A 22 0.83 15.96 7.15
CA GLY A 22 0.89 16.29 5.73
C GLY A 22 2.29 16.12 5.14
N GLU A 23 3.16 15.32 5.76
CA GLU A 23 4.48 14.98 5.23
C GLU A 23 4.34 14.23 3.91
N ARG A 24 5.13 14.66 2.92
CA ARG A 24 5.13 14.08 1.58
C ARG A 24 5.92 12.78 1.56
N PHE A 25 5.29 11.72 1.05
CA PHE A 25 5.90 10.42 0.85
C PHE A 25 5.68 9.94 -0.60
N GLU A 26 6.72 9.40 -1.21
CA GLU A 26 6.72 8.83 -2.56
C GLU A 26 7.04 7.34 -2.45
N PRO A 27 6.04 6.45 -2.36
CA PRO A 27 6.27 5.01 -2.24
C PRO A 27 6.93 4.47 -3.50
N ASP A 28 7.94 3.62 -3.36
CA ASP A 28 8.72 3.05 -4.47
C ASP A 28 7.89 2.12 -5.36
N PHE A 29 6.93 1.39 -4.80
CA PHE A 29 6.09 0.46 -5.54
C PHE A 29 4.61 0.61 -5.20
N LEU A 30 3.78 0.56 -6.25
CA LEU A 30 2.34 0.47 -6.15
C LEU A 30 1.89 -0.82 -6.84
N LEU A 31 1.20 -1.68 -6.11
CA LEU A 31 0.60 -2.91 -6.63
C LEU A 31 -0.92 -2.73 -6.70
N PHE A 32 -1.47 -2.85 -7.91
CA PHE A 32 -2.90 -2.87 -8.16
C PHE A 32 -3.36 -4.29 -8.43
N ILE A 33 -4.27 -4.79 -7.59
CA ILE A 33 -4.86 -6.12 -7.73
C ILE A 33 -6.33 -5.96 -8.06
N ARG A 34 -6.76 -6.49 -9.21
CA ARG A 34 -8.15 -6.39 -9.65
C ARG A 34 -8.78 -7.76 -9.86
N LYS A 35 -9.89 -8.00 -9.17
CA LYS A 35 -10.72 -9.20 -9.33
C LYS A 35 -12.07 -8.81 -9.90
N ARG A 36 -12.33 -9.27 -11.12
CA ARG A 36 -13.62 -9.11 -11.77
C ARG A 36 -14.67 -9.98 -11.05
N LYS A 37 -15.81 -9.37 -10.74
CA LYS A 37 -17.06 -10.04 -10.35
C LYS A 37 -18.03 -9.96 -11.54
N GLU A 38 -19.26 -10.44 -11.41
CA GLU A 38 -20.21 -10.49 -12.54
C GLU A 38 -20.37 -9.12 -13.24
N GLN A 39 -20.87 -8.12 -12.50
CA GLN A 39 -21.11 -6.77 -13.03
C GLN A 39 -20.25 -5.69 -12.35
N THR A 40 -19.43 -6.07 -11.35
CA THR A 40 -18.57 -5.17 -10.57
C THR A 40 -17.15 -5.72 -10.49
N PHE A 41 -16.26 -5.05 -9.78
CA PHE A 41 -14.95 -5.58 -9.40
C PHE A 41 -14.60 -5.24 -7.95
N SER A 42 -13.67 -6.00 -7.40
CA SER A 42 -12.87 -5.57 -6.25
C SER A 42 -11.47 -5.17 -6.71
N ALA A 43 -10.99 -4.04 -6.20
CA ALA A 43 -9.67 -3.49 -6.46
C ALA A 43 -8.94 -3.25 -5.14
N GLN A 44 -7.68 -3.65 -5.08
CA GLN A 44 -6.77 -3.33 -3.99
C GLN A 44 -5.62 -2.52 -4.55
N GLN A 45 -5.33 -1.38 -3.92
CA GLN A 45 -4.15 -0.58 -4.17
C GLN A 45 -3.22 -0.73 -2.97
N VAL A 46 -2.07 -1.35 -3.21
CA VAL A 46 -1.10 -1.73 -2.18
C VAL A 46 0.15 -0.89 -2.36
N TYR A 47 0.58 -0.20 -1.31
CA TYR A 47 1.82 0.56 -1.28
C TYR A 47 2.93 -0.27 -0.62
N VAL A 48 4.09 -0.29 -1.27
CA VAL A 48 5.25 -1.08 -0.85
C VAL A 48 6.50 -0.23 -0.93
N GLU A 49 7.32 -0.28 0.12
CA GLU A 49 8.52 0.52 0.27
C GLU A 49 9.68 -0.38 0.75
N PRO A 50 10.67 -0.68 -0.11
CA PRO A 50 11.89 -1.33 0.32
C PRO A 50 12.79 -0.35 1.07
N LYS A 51 13.47 -0.83 2.11
CA LYS A 51 14.40 -0.01 2.89
C LYS A 51 15.67 -0.77 3.27
N GLY A 52 16.79 -0.06 3.21
CA GLY A 52 18.03 -0.53 3.81
C GLY A 52 17.96 -0.43 5.34
N SER A 53 18.58 -1.40 6.04
CA SER A 53 18.49 -1.54 7.50
C SER A 53 18.90 -0.26 8.26
N HIS A 54 19.88 0.47 7.73
CA HIS A 54 20.35 1.75 8.30
C HIS A 54 19.33 2.89 8.24
N LEU A 55 18.31 2.81 7.37
CA LEU A 55 17.27 3.84 7.21
C LEU A 55 15.99 3.52 7.99
N LEU A 56 15.84 2.32 8.56
CA LEU A 56 14.58 1.92 9.21
C LEU A 56 14.17 2.87 10.34
N LEU A 57 15.14 3.35 11.13
CA LEU A 57 14.85 4.27 12.23
C LEU A 57 14.53 5.69 11.73
N GLU A 58 15.29 6.18 10.75
CA GLU A 58 15.11 7.52 10.17
C GLU A 58 13.76 7.62 9.44
N ASP A 59 13.41 6.59 8.69
CA ASP A 59 12.19 6.51 7.88
C ASP A 59 11.01 5.85 8.62
N ALA A 60 11.11 5.58 9.93
CA ALA A 60 10.08 4.87 10.70
C ALA A 60 8.68 5.49 10.57
N TRP A 61 8.60 6.81 10.43
CA TRP A 61 7.33 7.51 10.23
C TRP A 61 6.63 7.12 8.91
N LYS A 62 7.35 6.74 7.86
CA LYS A 62 6.76 6.28 6.59
C LYS A 62 6.16 4.89 6.73
N GLU A 63 6.82 4.00 7.48
CA GLU A 63 6.25 2.68 7.81
C GLU A 63 4.97 2.84 8.64
N GLN A 64 5.01 3.70 9.66
CA GLN A 64 3.83 4.03 10.45
C GLN A 64 2.69 4.56 9.57
N PHE A 65 2.99 5.48 8.65
CA PHE A 65 2.00 6.00 7.72
C PHE A 65 1.44 4.92 6.77
N LEU A 66 2.26 4.01 6.25
CA LEU A 66 1.79 2.88 5.44
C LEU A 66 0.79 2.01 6.21
N LEU A 67 1.10 1.67 7.47
CA LEU A 67 0.20 0.88 8.31
C LEU A 67 -1.11 1.63 8.63
N GLU A 68 -1.03 2.96 8.78
CA GLU A 68 -2.20 3.81 8.96
C GLU A 68 -3.10 3.83 7.72
N LEU A 69 -2.56 3.78 6.50
CA LEU A 69 -3.39 3.68 5.29
C LEU A 69 -4.36 2.50 5.36
N THR A 70 -3.89 1.33 5.77
CA THR A 70 -4.72 0.12 5.86
C THR A 70 -5.86 0.24 6.87
N SER A 71 -5.63 0.98 7.97
CA SER A 71 -6.60 1.08 9.08
C SER A 71 -7.54 2.29 8.95
N VAL A 72 -7.09 3.38 8.37
CA VAL A 72 -7.79 4.67 8.36
C VAL A 72 -8.35 5.01 6.98
N ALA A 73 -7.71 4.59 5.89
CA ALA A 73 -8.14 5.00 4.56
C ALA A 73 -9.52 4.42 4.24
N SER A 74 -10.44 5.31 3.89
CA SER A 74 -11.78 4.95 3.42
C SER A 74 -11.99 5.53 2.03
N VAL A 75 -12.76 4.82 1.22
CA VAL A 75 -13.14 5.26 -0.12
C VAL A 75 -14.57 5.74 -0.06
N ASP A 76 -14.82 6.95 -0.56
CA ASP A 76 -16.17 7.49 -0.67
C ASP A 76 -17.00 6.62 -1.62
N GLU A 77 -18.00 5.93 -1.07
CA GLU A 77 -18.85 4.99 -1.79
C GLU A 77 -19.56 5.64 -3.00
N SER A 78 -19.83 6.94 -2.95
CA SER A 78 -20.46 7.67 -4.06
C SER A 78 -19.62 7.66 -5.34
N HIS A 79 -18.30 7.46 -5.21
CA HIS A 79 -17.35 7.38 -6.32
C HIS A 79 -17.00 5.94 -6.73
N THR A 80 -17.52 4.94 -6.03
CA THR A 80 -17.19 3.53 -6.30
C THR A 80 -18.07 2.87 -7.35
N PHE A 81 -19.26 3.42 -7.58
CA PHE A 81 -20.27 2.86 -8.50
C PHE A 81 -20.57 1.37 -8.24
N GLY A 82 -20.56 0.95 -6.97
CA GLY A 82 -20.81 -0.43 -6.54
C GLY A 82 -19.60 -1.36 -6.63
N ASN A 83 -18.42 -0.83 -6.97
CA ASN A 83 -17.16 -1.57 -6.90
C ASN A 83 -16.56 -1.49 -5.50
N GLU A 84 -15.76 -2.49 -5.14
CA GLU A 84 -15.06 -2.50 -3.86
C GLU A 84 -13.63 -1.99 -4.06
N TYR A 85 -13.20 -1.04 -3.24
CA TYR A 85 -11.84 -0.54 -3.25
C TYR A 85 -11.23 -0.66 -1.85
N LYS A 86 -9.99 -1.14 -1.78
CA LYS A 86 -9.19 -1.12 -0.55
C LYS A 86 -7.85 -0.48 -0.82
N ILE A 87 -7.43 0.36 0.13
CA ILE A 87 -6.10 0.94 0.16
C ILE A 87 -5.34 0.22 1.27
N ILE A 88 -4.14 -0.25 0.96
CA ILE A 88 -3.34 -1.07 1.85
C ILE A 88 -1.91 -0.54 1.82
N GLY A 89 -1.30 -0.32 2.97
CA GLY A 89 0.14 -0.17 3.09
C GLY A 89 0.73 -1.38 3.80
N LEU A 90 1.83 -1.90 3.27
CA LEU A 90 2.59 -2.98 3.89
C LEU A 90 3.64 -2.43 4.86
N PRO A 91 4.12 -3.24 5.80
CA PRO A 91 5.40 -2.98 6.47
C PRO A 91 6.52 -2.74 5.46
N PHE A 92 7.62 -2.15 5.91
CA PHE A 92 8.79 -2.04 5.06
C PHE A 92 9.27 -3.40 4.59
N PHE A 93 9.66 -3.47 3.32
CA PHE A 93 10.42 -4.61 2.85
C PHE A 93 11.89 -4.42 3.23
N ASN A 94 12.40 -5.25 4.13
CA ASN A 94 13.82 -5.32 4.45
C ASN A 94 14.19 -6.77 4.78
N GLU A 95 15.09 -7.36 3.98
CA GLU A 95 15.46 -8.78 4.08
C GLU A 95 16.10 -9.15 5.42
N GLU A 96 16.73 -8.20 6.12
CA GLU A 96 17.51 -8.48 7.33
C GLU A 96 16.68 -8.38 8.63
N GLN A 97 15.72 -7.46 8.69
CA GLN A 97 15.08 -7.03 9.94
C GLN A 97 13.54 -6.91 9.86
N ARG A 98 12.93 -7.03 8.69
CA ARG A 98 11.46 -6.89 8.50
C ARG A 98 10.83 -7.98 7.64
N LEU A 99 11.61 -8.98 7.21
CA LEU A 99 11.14 -9.97 6.24
C LEU A 99 9.94 -10.75 6.78
N THR A 100 9.97 -11.16 8.05
CA THR A 100 8.88 -11.92 8.66
C THR A 100 7.59 -11.11 8.71
N GLU A 101 7.62 -9.87 9.20
CA GLU A 101 6.44 -9.00 9.27
C GLU A 101 5.89 -8.70 7.87
N PHE A 102 6.77 -8.51 6.90
CA PHE A 102 6.39 -8.30 5.52
C PHE A 102 5.72 -9.54 4.90
N GLU A 103 6.31 -10.72 5.09
CA GLU A 103 5.76 -12.00 4.61
C GLU A 103 4.38 -12.28 5.22
N GLU A 104 4.23 -12.10 6.53
CA GLU A 104 2.94 -12.26 7.21
C GLU A 104 1.89 -11.27 6.65
N ALA A 105 2.26 -10.02 6.41
CA ALA A 105 1.36 -9.03 5.81
C ALA A 105 0.97 -9.41 4.37
N MET A 106 1.91 -9.94 3.59
CA MET A 106 1.67 -10.43 2.23
C MET A 106 0.78 -11.67 2.20
N GLU A 107 0.97 -12.62 3.12
CA GLU A 107 0.10 -13.81 3.24
C GLU A 107 -1.33 -13.39 3.59
N ASN A 108 -1.49 -12.47 4.54
CA ASN A 108 -2.79 -11.90 4.89
C ASN A 108 -3.45 -11.19 3.70
N LEU A 109 -2.69 -10.40 2.94
CA LEU A 109 -3.16 -9.76 1.71
C LEU A 109 -3.68 -10.80 0.72
N VAL A 110 -2.89 -11.83 0.43
CA VAL A 110 -3.24 -12.90 -0.51
C VAL A 110 -4.48 -13.67 -0.05
N ALA A 111 -4.64 -13.91 1.25
CA ALA A 111 -5.83 -14.56 1.81
C ALA A 111 -7.13 -13.76 1.59
N THR A 112 -7.04 -12.45 1.31
CA THR A 112 -8.21 -11.60 1.01
C THR A 112 -8.62 -11.56 -0.46
N LEU A 113 -7.81 -12.14 -1.36
CA LEU A 113 -8.04 -12.11 -2.82
C LEU A 113 -9.14 -13.06 -3.28
#